data_AF-A0A2V6P103-F1
#
_entry.id   AF-A0A2V6P103-F1
#
_cell.length_a   1.000
_cell.length_b   1.000
_cell.length_c   1.000
_cell.angle_alpha   90.00
_cell.angle_beta   90.00
_cell.angle_gamma   90.00
#
_symmetry.space_group_name_H-M   'P 1'
#
loop_
_entity.id
_entity.type
_entity.pdbx_description
1 polymer ?
#
loop_
_entity_poly.entity_id
_entity_poly.type
_entity_poly.pdbx_seq_one_letter_code
_entity_poly.pdbx_strand_id
1 'polypeptide(L)'
;GDFRGALAAASADGDAARRPMALVLSAIYWRNTWKYQARGYRHFFWDSGAMLANLLAAAGALGFEPRVLAGFVDREVNALLGLDPEREAALEIIPLGPLSPPAPPAPPVDPIDYPIVPLSSEAVDYPALREIHSASMLDTPEVVRAWRRAEPLPARSPRAPTIGLPEPRREAGRAFGETVLRRASTRQFSHEALSALELSTALASAAGGIPADFPSQLVSLYLIVNAVEGIEPGSYCYWPGGNGLELLSPGDHRSRSAYLCLDQPLGGDAAAVIYFLAPLDAILTRWGNRGYRIANLEAGYCGGRAYLAAYAQGFGASGLTFYDADVGRFFEPHARGLDAIFVTALGRSARGGAREPAPLRIR
;
A
#
# COMPACT_ATOMS: atom_id res chain seq x y z
N GLY A 1 11.44 28.73 -1.70
CA GLY A 1 12.15 29.06 -0.45
C GLY A 1 12.55 27.78 0.26
N ASP A 2 13.23 27.88 1.40
CA ASP A 2 13.45 26.74 2.29
C ASP A 2 12.23 26.59 3.22
N PHE A 3 11.43 25.55 2.99
CA PHE A 3 10.18 25.27 3.72
C PHE A 3 10.27 24.02 4.59
N ARG A 4 11.47 23.47 4.78
CA ARG A 4 11.68 22.26 5.60
C ARG A 4 11.22 22.47 7.05
N GLY A 5 11.40 23.67 7.59
CA GLY A 5 10.91 24.05 8.92
C GLY A 5 9.38 24.01 9.04
N ALA A 6 8.65 24.39 7.99
CA ALA A 6 7.18 24.34 7.97
C ALA A 6 6.68 22.90 7.98
N LEU A 7 7.25 22.04 7.12
CA LEU A 7 6.91 20.62 7.08
C LEU A 7 7.22 19.94 8.41
N ALA A 8 8.36 20.25 9.03
CA ALA A 8 8.73 19.69 10.33
C ALA A 8 7.80 20.12 11.47
N ALA A 9 7.34 21.38 11.47
CA ALA A 9 6.35 21.87 12.41
C ALA A 9 5.00 21.14 12.21
N ALA A 10 4.50 21.11 10.99
CA ALA A 10 3.23 20.48 10.63
C ALA A 10 3.22 18.97 10.90
N SER A 11 4.33 18.26 10.65
CA SER A 11 4.46 16.84 10.96
C SER A 11 4.83 16.56 12.43
N ALA A 12 5.06 17.61 13.23
CA ALA A 12 5.60 17.51 14.57
C ALA A 12 6.84 16.60 14.66
N ASP A 13 7.71 16.67 13.64
CA ASP A 13 8.88 15.80 13.47
C ASP A 13 10.13 16.64 13.17
N GLY A 14 11.04 16.73 14.15
CA GLY A 14 12.24 17.56 14.03
C GLY A 14 13.25 17.04 13.00
N ASP A 15 13.26 15.73 12.70
CA ASP A 15 14.18 15.17 11.71
C ASP A 15 13.76 15.54 10.29
N ALA A 16 12.48 15.86 10.05
CA ALA A 16 12.04 16.39 8.75
C ALA A 16 12.74 17.72 8.41
N ALA A 17 13.04 18.57 9.39
CA ALA A 17 13.79 19.82 9.18
C ALA A 17 15.27 19.58 8.81
N ARG A 18 15.76 18.37 9.09
CA ARG A 18 17.16 17.96 8.88
C ARG A 18 17.33 17.14 7.61
N ARG A 19 16.27 16.93 6.81
CA ARG A 19 16.37 16.28 5.50
C ARG A 19 16.36 17.38 4.43
N PRO A 20 17.27 17.35 3.43
CA PRO A 20 17.40 18.43 2.45
C PRO A 20 16.17 18.58 1.54
N MET A 21 15.33 17.55 1.44
CA MET A 21 14.12 17.55 0.63
C MET A 21 13.03 16.72 1.31
N ALA A 22 11.78 17.03 0.98
CA ALA A 22 10.66 16.13 1.23
C ALA A 22 9.80 16.04 -0.03
N LEU A 23 9.26 14.85 -0.30
CA LEU A 23 8.18 14.67 -1.25
C LEU A 23 6.87 14.59 -0.50
N VAL A 24 5.81 15.18 -1.05
CA VAL A 24 4.45 15.03 -0.54
C VAL A 24 3.63 14.37 -1.62
N LEU A 25 2.98 13.25 -1.29
CA LEU A 25 2.03 12.62 -2.19
C LEU A 25 0.64 13.13 -1.85
N SER A 26 -0.07 13.64 -2.86
CA SER A 26 -1.44 14.14 -2.76
C SER A 26 -2.39 13.35 -3.66
N ALA A 27 -3.67 13.38 -3.33
CA ALA A 27 -4.73 12.82 -4.18
C ALA A 27 -5.64 13.93 -4.69
N ILE A 28 -5.69 14.08 -6.02
CA ILE A 28 -6.75 14.83 -6.69
C ILE A 28 -7.98 13.95 -6.78
N TYR A 29 -9.07 14.34 -6.11
CA TYR A 29 -10.20 13.46 -5.83
C TYR A 29 -10.83 12.92 -7.11
N TRP A 30 -11.04 13.81 -8.09
CA TRP A 30 -11.68 13.47 -9.36
C TRP A 30 -10.97 12.36 -10.12
N ARG A 31 -9.63 12.23 -10.00
CA ARG A 31 -8.86 11.21 -10.76
C ARG A 31 -9.25 9.77 -10.41
N ASN A 32 -9.80 9.53 -9.23
CA ASN A 32 -10.32 8.22 -8.83
C ASN A 32 -11.84 8.18 -8.77
N THR A 33 -12.50 9.24 -8.33
CA THR A 33 -13.96 9.22 -8.13
C THR A 33 -14.75 9.15 -9.42
N TRP A 34 -14.22 9.62 -10.56
CA TRP A 34 -14.88 9.47 -11.86
C TRP A 34 -15.18 8.00 -12.19
N LYS A 35 -14.33 7.08 -11.71
CA LYS A 35 -14.46 5.63 -11.92
C LYS A 35 -15.01 4.89 -10.71
N TYR A 36 -14.53 5.23 -9.50
CA TYR A 36 -14.79 4.46 -8.28
C TYR A 36 -15.81 5.11 -7.34
N GLN A 37 -16.34 6.28 -7.70
CA GLN A 37 -17.34 7.00 -6.89
C GLN A 37 -16.86 7.17 -5.44
N ALA A 38 -17.74 7.00 -4.46
CA ALA A 38 -17.42 7.06 -3.03
C ALA A 38 -16.30 6.08 -2.60
N ARG A 39 -16.10 4.95 -3.29
CA ARG A 39 -15.01 4.01 -2.99
C ARG A 39 -13.62 4.56 -3.34
N GLY A 40 -13.55 5.64 -4.12
CA GLY A 40 -12.31 6.28 -4.54
C GLY A 40 -11.39 6.67 -3.37
N TYR A 41 -11.93 6.92 -2.17
CA TYR A 41 -11.12 7.27 -1.00
C TYR A 41 -10.13 6.16 -0.61
N ARG A 42 -10.51 4.88 -0.75
CA ARG A 42 -9.57 3.76 -0.52
C ARG A 42 -8.47 3.73 -1.56
N HIS A 43 -8.84 3.96 -2.82
CA HIS A 43 -7.91 3.97 -3.95
C HIS A 43 -6.82 5.04 -3.81
N PHE A 44 -7.09 6.17 -3.15
CA PHE A 44 -6.06 7.17 -2.85
C PHE A 44 -4.86 6.52 -2.16
N PHE A 45 -5.12 5.74 -1.11
CA PHE A 45 -4.08 5.13 -0.29
C PHE A 45 -3.56 3.81 -0.85
N TRP A 46 -4.37 3.07 -1.62
CA TRP A 46 -3.89 1.90 -2.36
C TRP A 46 -2.87 2.30 -3.43
N ASP A 47 -3.19 3.32 -4.21
CA ASP A 47 -2.32 3.83 -5.27
C ASP A 47 -1.09 4.50 -4.65
N SER A 48 -1.27 5.36 -3.64
CA SER A 48 -0.14 6.03 -2.98
C SER A 48 0.77 5.03 -2.24
N GLY A 49 0.21 4.02 -1.59
CA GLY A 49 0.97 2.90 -1.01
C GLY A 49 1.79 2.13 -2.05
N ALA A 50 1.20 1.82 -3.20
CA ALA A 50 1.93 1.17 -4.29
C ALA A 50 3.02 2.09 -4.88
N MET A 51 2.79 3.40 -4.95
CA MET A 51 3.81 4.39 -5.32
C MET A 51 4.94 4.44 -4.28
N LEU A 52 4.61 4.42 -2.99
CA LEU A 52 5.59 4.37 -1.89
C LEU A 52 6.48 3.13 -1.99
N ALA A 53 5.95 1.96 -2.35
CA ALA A 53 6.79 0.77 -2.53
C ALA A 53 7.91 1.01 -3.57
N ASN A 54 7.62 1.72 -4.65
CA ASN A 54 8.64 2.11 -5.64
C ASN A 54 9.56 3.21 -5.11
N LEU A 55 8.99 4.26 -4.50
CA LEU A 55 9.74 5.42 -4.00
C LEU A 55 10.76 5.01 -2.94
N LEU A 56 10.33 4.23 -1.94
CA LEU A 56 11.20 3.80 -0.84
C LEU A 56 12.26 2.82 -1.31
N ALA A 57 11.95 1.94 -2.26
CA ALA A 57 12.94 1.07 -2.90
C ALA A 57 13.98 1.88 -3.70
N ALA A 58 13.57 2.90 -4.44
CA ALA A 58 14.47 3.78 -5.17
C ALA A 58 15.37 4.58 -4.23
N ALA A 59 14.80 5.16 -3.18
CA ALA A 59 15.54 5.92 -2.18
C ALA A 59 16.54 5.03 -1.43
N GLY A 60 16.15 3.81 -1.05
CA GLY A 60 17.06 2.83 -0.46
C GLY A 60 18.21 2.43 -1.39
N ALA A 61 17.93 2.24 -2.69
CA ALA A 61 18.96 1.95 -3.69
C ALA A 61 19.96 3.11 -3.89
N LEU A 62 19.55 4.35 -3.59
CA LEU A 62 20.41 5.53 -3.56
C LEU A 62 21.16 5.72 -2.23
N GLY A 63 21.00 4.81 -1.27
CA GLY A 63 21.63 4.88 0.05
C GLY A 63 20.94 5.85 1.02
N PHE A 64 19.70 6.27 0.72
CA PHE A 64 18.89 7.05 1.66
C PHE A 64 18.14 6.14 2.62
N GLU A 65 17.75 6.70 3.77
CA GLU A 65 16.90 6.06 4.77
C GLU A 65 15.52 6.75 4.75
N PRO A 66 14.66 6.43 3.76
CA PRO A 66 13.40 7.12 3.62
C PRO A 66 12.43 6.70 4.72
N ARG A 67 11.62 7.65 5.19
CA ARG A 67 10.56 7.40 6.17
C ARG A 67 9.28 8.09 5.73
N VAL A 68 8.15 7.45 6.00
CA VAL A 68 6.81 7.98 5.67
C VAL A 68 6.22 8.65 6.91
N LEU A 69 5.81 9.90 6.77
CA LEU A 69 5.06 10.64 7.78
C LEU A 69 3.60 10.69 7.34
N ALA A 70 2.77 9.86 7.95
CA ALA A 70 1.33 9.88 7.77
C ALA A 70 0.64 10.79 8.80
N GLY A 71 1.29 11.12 9.92
CA GLY A 71 0.82 12.10 10.90
C GLY A 71 1.35 13.51 10.60
N PHE A 72 0.46 14.42 10.21
CA PHE A 72 0.75 15.84 10.01
C PHE A 72 -0.53 16.67 10.12
N VAL A 73 -0.37 17.98 10.35
CA VAL A 73 -1.47 18.94 10.35
C VAL A 73 -1.93 19.18 8.92
N ASP A 74 -3.06 18.58 8.53
CA ASP A 74 -3.50 18.53 7.12
C ASP A 74 -3.67 19.94 6.53
N ARG A 75 -4.29 20.86 7.26
CA ARG A 75 -4.52 22.22 6.79
C ARG A 75 -3.23 22.98 6.53
N GLU A 76 -2.21 22.80 7.37
CA GLU A 76 -0.91 23.47 7.20
C GLU A 76 -0.16 22.93 5.97
N VAL A 77 -0.16 21.60 5.78
CA VAL A 77 0.50 20.97 4.64
C VAL A 77 -0.22 21.30 3.33
N ASN A 78 -1.56 21.28 3.32
CA ASN A 78 -2.35 21.66 2.16
C ASN A 78 -2.12 23.13 1.79
N ALA A 79 -2.14 24.04 2.77
CA ALA A 79 -1.89 25.46 2.55
C ALA A 79 -0.47 25.73 2.02
N LEU A 80 0.53 25.05 2.57
CA LEU A 80 1.93 25.15 2.14
C LEU A 80 2.10 24.79 0.66
N LEU A 81 1.31 23.85 0.15
CA LEU A 81 1.37 23.35 -1.21
C LEU A 81 0.35 24.02 -2.16
N GLY A 82 -0.53 24.90 -1.66
CA GLY A 82 -1.60 25.51 -2.44
C GLY A 82 -2.68 24.53 -2.88
N LEU A 83 -2.94 23.47 -2.09
CA LEU A 83 -3.95 22.47 -2.43
C LEU A 83 -5.35 22.99 -2.10
N ASP A 84 -6.25 22.97 -3.08
CA ASP A 84 -7.68 23.25 -2.87
C ASP A 84 -8.29 22.07 -2.08
N PRO A 85 -8.68 22.26 -0.80
CA PRO A 85 -9.18 21.17 0.03
C PRO A 85 -10.49 20.56 -0.48
N GLU A 86 -11.20 21.23 -1.39
CA GLU A 86 -12.41 20.69 -2.01
C GLU A 86 -12.10 19.68 -3.13
N ARG A 87 -10.86 19.69 -3.65
CA ARG A 87 -10.45 18.94 -4.86
C ARG A 87 -9.26 18.04 -4.66
N GLU A 88 -8.36 18.39 -3.75
CA GLU A 88 -7.09 17.73 -3.57
C GLU A 88 -6.66 17.76 -2.10
N ALA A 89 -5.99 16.71 -1.65
CA ALA A 89 -5.41 16.70 -0.32
C ALA A 89 -4.10 15.93 -0.25
N ALA A 90 -3.20 16.40 0.60
CA ALA A 90 -1.99 15.66 0.98
C ALA A 90 -2.36 14.36 1.70
N LEU A 91 -1.63 13.28 1.39
CA LEU A 91 -1.80 11.96 1.98
C LEU A 91 -0.66 11.60 2.92
N GLU A 92 0.59 11.81 2.48
CA GLU A 92 1.80 11.53 3.24
C GLU A 92 2.98 12.43 2.84
N ILE A 93 3.90 12.64 3.79
CA ILE A 93 5.17 13.35 3.58
C ILE A 93 6.31 12.33 3.66
N ILE A 94 7.29 12.43 2.77
CA ILE A 94 8.47 11.57 2.71
C ILE A 94 9.72 12.45 2.75
N PRO A 95 10.29 12.71 3.94
CA PRO A 95 11.60 13.35 4.06
C PRO A 95 12.71 12.46 3.43
N LEU A 96 13.57 13.06 2.62
CA LEU A 96 14.58 12.36 1.80
C LEU A 96 15.95 13.04 1.84
N GLY A 97 16.99 12.23 1.57
CA GLY A 97 18.39 12.67 1.52
C GLY A 97 19.13 12.53 2.85
N PRO A 98 20.44 12.80 2.89
CA PRO A 98 21.26 12.69 4.10
C PRO A 98 20.82 13.70 5.18
N LEU A 99 21.17 13.44 6.44
CA LEU A 99 20.93 14.42 7.50
C LEU A 99 21.79 15.68 7.26
N SER A 100 21.16 16.84 7.35
CA SER A 100 21.75 18.16 7.27
C SER A 100 21.55 18.92 8.60
N PRO A 101 22.20 20.07 8.80
CA PRO A 101 21.78 21.02 9.82
C PRO A 101 20.27 21.31 9.70
N PRO A 102 19.58 21.52 10.84
CA PRO A 102 18.16 21.81 10.83
C PRO A 102 17.89 23.09 10.06
N ALA A 103 16.82 23.08 9.28
CA ALA A 103 16.33 24.27 8.61
C ALA A 103 15.93 25.36 9.62
N PRO A 104 16.08 26.65 9.27
CA PRO A 104 15.53 27.72 10.07
C PRO A 104 14.00 27.63 10.15
N PRO A 105 13.36 28.36 11.09
CA PRO A 105 11.92 28.53 11.08
C PRO A 105 11.44 28.99 9.70
N ALA A 106 10.33 28.43 9.23
CA ALA A 106 9.83 28.78 7.92
C ALA A 106 9.39 30.26 7.88
N PRO A 107 9.69 30.98 6.79
CA PRO A 107 9.09 32.29 6.57
C PRO A 107 7.57 32.13 6.39
N PRO A 108 6.80 33.22 6.56
CA PRO A 108 5.41 33.25 6.12
C PRO A 108 5.29 32.77 4.67
N VAL A 109 4.31 31.91 4.41
CA VAL A 109 4.04 31.37 3.08
C VAL A 109 2.89 32.19 2.51
N ASP A 110 3.16 32.93 1.44
CA ASP A 110 2.09 33.56 0.68
C ASP A 110 1.19 32.48 0.06
N PRO A 111 -0.14 32.68 0.02
CA PRO A 111 -1.04 31.72 -0.63
C PRO A 111 -0.58 31.42 -2.04
N ILE A 112 -0.39 30.12 -2.32
CA ILE A 112 -0.06 29.65 -3.65
C ILE A 112 -1.38 29.45 -4.40
N ASP A 113 -1.66 30.34 -5.35
CA ASP A 113 -2.81 30.23 -6.24
C ASP A 113 -2.32 30.29 -7.69
N TYR A 114 -2.23 29.12 -8.32
CA TYR A 114 -1.87 28.99 -9.72
C TYR A 114 -3.10 28.58 -10.54
N PRO A 115 -3.29 29.15 -11.74
CA PRO A 115 -4.35 28.71 -12.63
C PRO A 115 -4.12 27.25 -13.02
N ILE A 116 -5.08 26.38 -12.66
CA ILE A 116 -5.07 24.97 -13.02
C ILE A 116 -5.98 24.72 -14.23
N VAL A 117 -5.55 23.81 -15.10
CA VAL A 117 -6.41 23.29 -16.18
C VAL A 117 -7.35 22.26 -15.57
N PRO A 118 -8.69 22.42 -15.69
CA PRO A 118 -9.63 21.42 -15.20
C PRO A 118 -9.37 20.04 -15.83
N LEU A 119 -9.43 18.98 -15.02
CA LEU A 119 -9.23 17.61 -15.51
C LEU A 119 -10.36 17.12 -16.43
N SER A 120 -11.52 17.76 -16.37
CA SER A 120 -12.71 17.44 -17.14
C SER A 120 -13.58 18.68 -17.30
N SER A 121 -14.37 18.75 -18.35
CA SER A 121 -15.42 19.78 -18.53
C SER A 121 -16.57 19.60 -17.54
N GLU A 122 -16.77 18.36 -17.07
CA GLU A 122 -17.79 18.00 -16.08
C GLU A 122 -17.17 17.15 -14.97
N ALA A 123 -17.50 17.47 -13.72
CA ALA A 123 -17.11 16.72 -12.54
C ALA A 123 -18.35 16.41 -11.70
N VAL A 124 -18.55 15.14 -11.38
CA VAL A 124 -19.56 14.72 -10.42
C VAL A 124 -18.96 14.82 -9.03
N ASP A 125 -19.68 15.53 -8.16
CA ASP A 125 -19.25 15.66 -6.78
C ASP A 125 -19.68 14.43 -5.95
N TYR A 126 -18.80 14.01 -5.04
CA TYR A 126 -19.02 12.90 -4.11
C TYR A 126 -18.70 13.38 -2.68
N PRO A 127 -19.67 14.01 -1.98
CA PRO A 127 -19.44 14.65 -0.68
C PRO A 127 -18.83 13.74 0.38
N ALA A 128 -19.18 12.45 0.34
CA ALA A 128 -18.65 11.45 1.28
C ALA A 128 -17.11 11.38 1.30
N LEU A 129 -16.42 11.70 0.20
CA LEU A 129 -14.95 11.75 0.20
C LEU A 129 -14.40 12.95 0.97
N ARG A 130 -15.06 14.11 0.87
CA ARG A 130 -14.69 15.29 1.67
C ARG A 130 -15.03 15.08 3.13
N GLU A 131 -16.17 14.49 3.42
CA GLU A 131 -16.60 14.18 4.78
C GLU A 131 -15.59 13.25 5.48
N ILE A 132 -15.25 12.11 4.85
CA ILE A 132 -14.27 11.18 5.43
C ILE A 132 -12.86 11.80 5.49
N HIS A 133 -12.47 12.61 4.51
CA HIS A 133 -11.19 13.32 4.57
C HIS A 133 -11.15 14.31 5.73
N SER A 134 -12.12 15.22 5.82
CA SER A 134 -12.20 16.20 6.91
C SER A 134 -12.27 15.53 8.27
N ALA A 135 -13.03 14.43 8.41
CA ALA A 135 -13.18 13.71 9.67
C ALA A 135 -11.91 12.97 10.11
N SER A 136 -10.91 12.82 9.23
CA SER A 136 -9.65 12.12 9.50
C SER A 136 -8.41 13.04 9.50
N MET A 137 -8.62 14.35 9.42
CA MET A 137 -7.53 15.32 9.57
C MET A 137 -7.05 15.40 11.02
N LEU A 138 -5.80 15.84 11.20
CA LEU A 138 -5.25 16.23 12.48
C LEU A 138 -5.05 17.75 12.46
N ASP A 139 -5.52 18.44 13.50
CA ASP A 139 -5.62 19.90 13.47
C ASP A 139 -4.42 20.63 14.08
N THR A 140 -3.65 19.99 14.97
CA THR A 140 -2.50 20.62 15.63
C THR A 140 -1.31 19.67 15.79
N PRO A 141 -0.08 20.21 15.93
CA PRO A 141 1.10 19.38 16.19
C PRO A 141 0.98 18.51 17.45
N GLU A 142 0.27 18.96 18.49
CA GLU A 142 0.01 18.19 19.71
C GLU A 142 -0.85 16.95 19.42
N VAL A 143 -1.90 17.12 18.60
CA VAL A 143 -2.75 16.01 18.15
C VAL A 143 -1.93 15.03 17.31
N VAL A 144 -1.05 15.51 16.42
CA VAL A 144 -0.13 14.67 15.64
C VAL A 144 0.78 13.85 16.56
N ARG A 145 1.39 14.47 17.59
CA ARG A 145 2.22 13.75 18.56
C ARG A 145 1.43 12.73 19.37
N ALA A 146 0.18 13.03 19.75
CA ALA A 146 -0.68 12.11 20.48
C ALA A 146 -1.05 10.90 19.62
N TRP A 147 -1.47 11.15 18.37
CA TRP A 147 -1.77 10.12 17.38
C TRP A 147 -0.59 9.18 17.13
N ARG A 148 0.62 9.73 17.01
CA ARG A 148 1.87 8.97 16.82
C ARG A 148 2.25 8.08 18.02
N ARG A 149 1.82 8.45 19.22
CA ARG A 149 2.09 7.69 20.47
C ARG A 149 1.05 6.60 20.75
N ALA A 150 0.06 6.40 19.88
CA ALA A 150 -0.91 5.34 20.06
C ALA A 150 -0.23 3.97 20.17
N GLU A 151 -0.73 3.14 21.08
CA GLU A 151 -0.14 1.83 21.34
C GLU A 151 -0.26 0.90 20.12
N PRO A 152 0.79 0.12 19.80
CA PRO A 152 0.70 -0.89 18.75
C PRO A 152 -0.45 -1.89 18.99
N LEU A 153 -0.95 -2.48 17.90
CA LEU A 153 -1.88 -3.59 18.02
C LEU A 153 -1.17 -4.81 18.64
N PRO A 154 -1.90 -5.64 19.42
CA PRO A 154 -1.36 -6.90 19.90
C PRO A 154 -0.90 -7.79 18.74
N ALA A 155 0.29 -8.39 18.87
CA ALA A 155 0.77 -9.36 17.91
C ALA A 155 -0.20 -10.56 17.84
N ARG A 156 -0.47 -11.02 16.62
CA ARG A 156 -1.24 -12.25 16.39
C ARG A 156 -0.27 -13.43 16.28
N SER A 157 -0.76 -14.62 16.64
CA SER A 157 0.00 -15.87 16.55
C SER A 157 -0.82 -16.96 15.84
N PRO A 158 -0.16 -17.95 15.23
CA PRO A 158 -0.83 -19.11 14.63
C PRO A 158 -1.74 -19.82 15.63
N ARG A 159 -2.89 -20.32 15.17
CA ARG A 159 -3.81 -21.14 15.99
C ARG A 159 -3.58 -22.64 15.80
N ALA A 160 -2.90 -23.01 14.72
CA ALA A 160 -2.52 -24.37 14.35
C ALA A 160 -1.05 -24.41 13.85
N PRO A 161 -0.46 -25.60 13.68
CA PRO A 161 0.87 -25.76 13.10
C PRO A 161 0.98 -25.09 11.72
N THR A 162 2.16 -24.55 11.43
CA THR A 162 2.44 -23.89 10.14
C THR A 162 3.30 -24.76 9.25
N ILE A 163 3.06 -24.65 7.94
CA ILE A 163 3.90 -25.21 6.89
C ILE A 163 5.02 -24.20 6.64
N GLY A 164 6.26 -24.57 6.92
CA GLY A 164 7.42 -23.71 6.68
C GLY A 164 7.64 -23.47 5.18
N LEU A 165 7.90 -22.22 4.81
CA LEU A 165 8.28 -21.87 3.45
C LEU A 165 9.82 -21.83 3.32
N PRO A 166 10.36 -22.03 2.10
CA PRO A 166 11.80 -21.84 1.84
C PRO A 166 12.26 -20.45 2.25
N GLU A 167 13.52 -20.32 2.66
CA GLU A 167 14.09 -19.02 3.05
C GLU A 167 13.97 -18.00 1.89
N PRO A 168 13.34 -16.83 2.11
CA PRO A 168 13.11 -15.86 1.05
C PRO A 168 14.41 -15.27 0.53
N ARG A 169 14.44 -14.93 -0.77
CA ARG A 169 15.61 -14.28 -1.36
C ARG A 169 15.79 -12.87 -0.78
N ARG A 170 17.03 -12.53 -0.40
CA ARG A 170 17.39 -11.14 -0.04
C ARG A 170 17.35 -10.21 -1.25
N GLU A 171 17.77 -10.71 -2.41
CA GLU A 171 17.73 -10.00 -3.69
C GLU A 171 16.82 -10.77 -4.66
N ALA A 172 15.74 -10.14 -5.09
CA ALA A 172 14.63 -10.80 -5.78
C ALA A 172 14.89 -11.08 -7.27
N GLY A 173 16.13 -11.30 -7.71
CA GLY A 173 16.48 -11.61 -9.09
C GLY A 173 16.91 -10.37 -9.89
N ARG A 174 15.98 -9.71 -10.58
CA ARG A 174 16.30 -8.52 -11.41
C ARG A 174 16.67 -7.31 -10.56
N ALA A 175 17.50 -6.43 -11.14
CA ALA A 175 17.80 -5.13 -10.56
C ALA A 175 16.53 -4.25 -10.46
N PHE A 176 16.52 -3.32 -9.50
CA PHE A 176 15.38 -2.45 -9.25
C PHE A 176 14.94 -1.66 -10.49
N GLY A 177 15.88 -1.01 -11.19
CA GLY A 177 15.57 -0.22 -12.38
C GLY A 177 14.91 -1.03 -13.50
N GLU A 178 15.40 -2.26 -13.74
CA GLU A 178 14.77 -3.16 -14.72
C GLU A 178 13.38 -3.61 -14.27
N THR A 179 13.22 -3.91 -12.98
CA THR A 179 11.95 -4.33 -12.40
C THR A 179 10.87 -3.25 -12.57
N VAL A 180 11.18 -2.00 -12.23
CA VAL A 180 10.24 -0.88 -12.35
C VAL A 180 9.82 -0.64 -13.80
N LEU A 181 10.75 -0.70 -14.74
CA LEU A 181 10.46 -0.48 -16.17
C LEU A 181 9.60 -1.59 -16.78
N ARG A 182 9.70 -2.82 -16.27
CA ARG A 182 8.88 -3.97 -16.73
C ARG A 182 7.54 -4.09 -16.00
N ARG A 183 7.40 -3.46 -14.84
CA ARG A 183 6.22 -3.60 -13.98
C ARG A 183 4.96 -3.11 -14.68
N ALA A 184 3.95 -3.97 -14.76
CA ALA A 184 2.61 -3.63 -15.22
C ALA A 184 1.57 -4.55 -14.58
N SER A 185 0.27 -4.22 -14.70
CA SER A 185 -0.77 -5.18 -14.32
C SER A 185 -0.85 -6.31 -15.33
N THR A 186 -0.61 -7.52 -14.83
CA THR A 186 -0.80 -8.74 -15.60
C THR A 186 -2.28 -8.88 -15.90
N ARG A 187 -2.64 -8.88 -17.19
CA ARG A 187 -4.05 -8.87 -17.63
C ARG A 187 -4.66 -10.26 -17.76
N GLN A 188 -3.82 -11.29 -17.77
CA GLN A 188 -4.23 -12.68 -17.86
C GLN A 188 -3.13 -13.56 -17.27
N PHE A 189 -3.49 -14.41 -16.31
CA PHE A 189 -2.59 -15.42 -15.76
C PHE A 189 -2.76 -16.75 -16.49
N SER A 190 -1.67 -17.50 -16.65
CA SER A 190 -1.77 -18.94 -16.91
C SER A 190 -2.02 -19.68 -15.60
N HIS A 191 -2.38 -20.97 -15.68
CA HIS A 191 -2.49 -21.83 -14.49
C HIS A 191 -1.17 -22.50 -14.10
N GLU A 192 -0.04 -22.06 -14.68
CA GLU A 192 1.28 -22.55 -14.29
C GLU A 192 1.58 -22.22 -12.83
N ALA A 193 2.21 -23.17 -12.16
CA ALA A 193 2.58 -23.03 -10.76
C ALA A 193 3.72 -22.01 -10.57
N LEU A 194 3.69 -21.35 -9.40
CA LEU A 194 4.89 -20.73 -8.84
C LEU A 194 5.64 -21.75 -7.99
N SER A 195 6.95 -21.60 -7.86
CA SER A 195 7.71 -22.32 -6.84
C SER A 195 7.38 -21.79 -5.43
N ALA A 196 7.52 -22.63 -4.40
CA ALA A 196 7.37 -22.20 -3.01
C ALA A 196 8.33 -21.06 -2.62
N LEU A 197 9.54 -21.02 -3.22
CA LEU A 197 10.52 -19.95 -3.00
C LEU A 197 10.07 -18.61 -3.62
N GLU A 198 9.44 -18.65 -4.81
CA GLU A 198 8.86 -17.45 -5.43
C GLU A 198 7.75 -16.86 -4.57
N LEU A 199 6.84 -17.71 -4.08
CA LEU A 199 5.78 -17.30 -3.15
C LEU A 199 6.37 -16.74 -1.85
N SER A 200 7.29 -17.46 -1.22
CA SER A 200 7.91 -17.03 0.05
C SER A 200 8.57 -15.67 -0.06
N THR A 201 9.35 -15.44 -1.12
CA THR A 201 10.03 -14.17 -1.37
C THR A 201 9.01 -13.03 -1.54
N ALA A 202 7.89 -13.28 -2.25
CA ALA A 202 6.84 -12.28 -2.42
C ALA A 202 6.11 -11.95 -1.10
N LEU A 203 5.81 -12.96 -0.28
CA LEU A 203 5.15 -12.77 1.02
C LEU A 203 6.05 -12.09 2.05
N ALA A 204 7.32 -12.50 2.13
CA ALA A 204 8.31 -11.86 3.00
C ALA A 204 8.52 -10.38 2.60
N SER A 205 8.58 -10.09 1.30
CA SER A 205 8.62 -8.72 0.81
C SER A 205 7.36 -7.94 1.22
N ALA A 206 6.17 -8.50 1.00
CA ALA A 206 4.92 -7.86 1.35
C ALA A 206 4.79 -7.57 2.86
N ALA A 207 5.25 -8.48 3.71
CA ALA A 207 5.11 -8.39 5.17
C ALA A 207 6.22 -7.59 5.87
N GLY A 208 7.24 -7.11 5.15
CA GLY A 208 8.46 -6.54 5.73
C GLY A 208 8.33 -5.13 6.35
N GLY A 209 7.12 -4.71 6.76
CA GLY A 209 6.83 -3.43 7.40
C GLY A 209 7.02 -2.19 6.52
N ILE A 210 6.31 -1.12 6.85
CA ILE A 210 6.48 0.22 6.27
C ILE A 210 7.34 1.08 7.20
N PRO A 211 8.45 1.69 6.74
CA PRO A 211 9.23 2.59 7.58
C PRO A 211 8.47 3.90 7.73
N ALA A 212 7.56 3.97 8.70
CA ALA A 212 6.64 5.09 8.89
C ALA A 212 6.67 5.68 10.32
N ASP A 213 5.85 6.69 10.56
CA ASP A 213 5.60 7.27 11.88
C ASP A 213 4.42 6.64 12.63
N PHE A 214 3.98 5.46 12.19
CA PHE A 214 3.01 4.61 12.88
C PHE A 214 3.54 3.16 12.90
N PRO A 215 3.09 2.32 13.84
CA PRO A 215 3.50 0.91 13.89
C PRO A 215 3.13 0.16 12.61
N SER A 216 4.05 -0.63 12.08
CA SER A 216 3.75 -1.54 10.95
C SER A 216 2.90 -2.74 11.39
N GLN A 217 2.48 -3.54 10.42
CA GLN A 217 1.73 -4.80 10.57
C GLN A 217 0.28 -4.58 11.05
N LEU A 218 -0.37 -3.53 10.57
CA LEU A 218 -1.81 -3.29 10.70
C LEU A 218 -2.62 -4.29 9.87
N VAL A 219 -2.05 -4.81 8.77
CA VAL A 219 -2.67 -5.83 7.92
C VAL A 219 -2.07 -7.22 8.10
N SER A 220 -2.93 -8.23 8.08
CA SER A 220 -2.58 -9.65 8.02
C SER A 220 -2.77 -10.19 6.61
N LEU A 221 -1.89 -11.09 6.17
CA LEU A 221 -1.92 -11.68 4.83
C LEU A 221 -2.66 -13.02 4.87
N TYR A 222 -3.85 -13.04 4.27
CA TYR A 222 -4.60 -14.26 3.97
C TYR A 222 -4.41 -14.62 2.52
N LEU A 223 -4.42 -15.91 2.20
CA LEU A 223 -4.16 -16.39 0.86
C LEU A 223 -5.21 -17.37 0.41
N ILE A 224 -5.49 -17.34 -0.89
CA ILE A 224 -5.95 -18.50 -1.62
C ILE A 224 -4.77 -18.97 -2.49
N VAL A 225 -4.30 -20.19 -2.27
CA VAL A 225 -3.25 -20.84 -3.05
C VAL A 225 -3.92 -21.81 -4.02
N ASN A 226 -3.67 -21.64 -5.31
CA ASN A 226 -4.26 -22.47 -6.37
C ASN A 226 -3.22 -23.36 -7.07
N ALA A 227 -1.98 -22.88 -7.24
CA ALA A 227 -0.91 -23.61 -7.92
C ALA A 227 0.47 -23.16 -7.44
N VAL A 228 0.98 -23.79 -6.38
CA VAL A 228 2.33 -23.53 -5.86
C VAL A 228 3.02 -24.87 -5.59
N GLU A 229 4.23 -25.05 -6.11
CA GLU A 229 4.97 -26.30 -5.98
C GLU A 229 5.20 -26.66 -4.50
N GLY A 230 4.79 -27.87 -4.11
CA GLY A 230 4.95 -28.37 -2.73
C GLY A 230 3.97 -27.77 -1.71
N ILE A 231 3.02 -26.94 -2.13
CA ILE A 231 1.95 -26.41 -1.27
C ILE A 231 0.60 -26.82 -1.86
N GLU A 232 -0.19 -27.55 -1.08
CA GLU A 232 -1.52 -27.98 -1.53
C GLU A 232 -2.44 -26.79 -1.83
N PRO A 233 -3.38 -26.91 -2.78
CA PRO A 233 -4.41 -25.90 -2.97
C PRO A 233 -5.27 -25.73 -1.71
N GLY A 234 -5.58 -24.48 -1.37
CA GLY A 234 -6.38 -24.16 -0.20
C GLY A 234 -6.33 -22.69 0.19
N SER A 235 -6.93 -22.38 1.33
CA SER A 235 -6.89 -21.08 1.98
C SER A 235 -5.93 -21.11 3.17
N TYR A 236 -5.17 -20.03 3.33
CA TYR A 236 -4.07 -19.95 4.31
C TYR A 236 -4.01 -18.60 5.00
N CYS A 237 -3.41 -18.56 6.20
CA CYS A 237 -2.91 -17.35 6.83
C CYS A 237 -1.37 -17.39 6.83
N TYR A 238 -0.71 -16.31 6.37
CA TYR A 238 0.74 -16.22 6.40
C TYR A 238 1.22 -15.60 7.72
N TRP A 239 2.28 -16.19 8.28
CA TRP A 239 2.89 -15.80 9.54
C TRP A 239 4.35 -15.37 9.32
N PRO A 240 4.63 -14.05 9.26
CA PRO A 240 5.96 -13.54 8.94
C PRO A 240 7.06 -13.99 9.91
N GLY A 241 6.74 -14.07 11.21
CA GLY A 241 7.72 -14.40 12.26
C GLY A 241 8.32 -15.81 12.15
N GLY A 242 7.61 -16.75 11.50
CA GLY A 242 8.10 -18.11 11.24
C GLY A 242 8.26 -18.42 9.75
N ASN A 243 8.05 -17.43 8.86
CA ASN A 243 7.95 -17.62 7.42
C ASN A 243 7.11 -18.85 7.04
N GLY A 244 5.88 -18.93 7.56
CA GLY A 244 5.05 -20.14 7.45
C GLY A 244 3.60 -19.85 7.08
N LEU A 245 2.94 -20.87 6.54
CA LEU A 245 1.51 -20.86 6.19
C LEU A 245 0.71 -21.71 7.16
N GLU A 246 -0.30 -21.14 7.80
CA GLU A 246 -1.33 -21.89 8.54
C GLU A 246 -2.46 -22.24 7.58
N LEU A 247 -2.74 -23.54 7.40
CA LEU A 247 -3.85 -24.00 6.58
C LEU A 247 -5.18 -23.72 7.28
N LEU A 248 -6.10 -23.06 6.58
CA LEU A 248 -7.45 -22.75 7.09
C LEU A 248 -8.50 -23.70 6.51
N SER A 249 -8.48 -23.92 5.20
CA SER A 249 -9.36 -24.85 4.50
C SER A 249 -8.65 -25.41 3.27
N PRO A 250 -8.53 -26.75 3.13
CA PRO A 250 -7.94 -27.36 1.94
C PRO A 250 -8.92 -27.38 0.77
N GLY A 251 -8.40 -27.42 -0.45
CA GLY A 251 -9.16 -27.68 -1.67
C GLY A 251 -9.04 -26.58 -2.73
N ASP A 252 -9.64 -26.84 -3.89
CA ASP A 252 -9.67 -25.89 -5.00
C ASP A 252 -10.65 -24.74 -4.68
N HIS A 253 -10.12 -23.53 -4.67
CA HIS A 253 -10.89 -22.30 -4.44
C HIS A 253 -10.85 -21.34 -5.63
N ARG A 254 -10.45 -21.77 -6.84
CA ARG A 254 -10.34 -20.89 -8.02
C ARG A 254 -11.64 -20.16 -8.33
N SER A 255 -12.75 -20.90 -8.43
CA SER A 255 -14.08 -20.32 -8.71
C SER A 255 -14.50 -19.34 -7.60
N ARG A 256 -14.20 -19.67 -6.34
CA ARG A 256 -14.47 -18.80 -5.20
C ARG A 256 -13.61 -17.55 -5.24
N SER A 257 -12.33 -17.67 -5.55
CA SER A 257 -11.38 -16.56 -5.62
C SER A 257 -11.74 -15.58 -6.75
N ALA A 258 -12.18 -16.10 -7.91
CA ALA A 258 -12.72 -15.28 -8.99
C ALA A 258 -13.95 -14.49 -8.53
N TYR A 259 -14.93 -15.17 -7.91
CA TYR A 259 -16.11 -14.53 -7.32
C TYR A 259 -15.73 -13.43 -6.33
N LEU A 260 -14.89 -13.75 -5.34
CA LEU A 260 -14.45 -12.79 -4.31
C LEU A 260 -13.80 -11.54 -4.93
N CYS A 261 -13.12 -11.67 -6.06
CA CYS A 261 -12.52 -10.58 -6.81
C CYS A 261 -13.49 -9.88 -7.78
N LEU A 262 -14.77 -9.75 -7.44
CA LEU A 262 -15.84 -9.21 -8.31
C LEU A 262 -15.97 -9.97 -9.63
N ASP A 263 -16.00 -11.30 -9.54
CA ASP A 263 -16.17 -12.20 -10.69
C ASP A 263 -15.06 -12.08 -11.75
N GLN A 264 -13.89 -11.54 -11.36
CA GLN A 264 -12.75 -11.38 -12.25
C GLN A 264 -11.96 -12.70 -12.39
N PRO A 265 -11.76 -13.24 -13.60
CA PRO A 265 -11.00 -14.47 -13.82
C PRO A 265 -9.58 -14.42 -13.24
N LEU A 266 -8.97 -13.23 -13.19
CA LEU A 266 -7.65 -13.01 -12.57
C LEU A 266 -7.54 -13.59 -11.16
N GLY A 267 -8.60 -13.51 -10.35
CA GLY A 267 -8.61 -14.07 -9.00
C GLY A 267 -8.62 -15.60 -8.99
N GLY A 268 -9.24 -16.24 -9.98
CA GLY A 268 -9.28 -17.70 -10.11
C GLY A 268 -8.10 -18.29 -10.88
N ASP A 269 -7.52 -17.54 -11.81
CA ASP A 269 -6.44 -18.03 -12.67
C ASP A 269 -5.07 -17.93 -12.00
N ALA A 270 -4.88 -16.93 -11.14
CA ALA A 270 -3.64 -16.71 -10.39
C ALA A 270 -3.19 -17.94 -9.61
N ALA A 271 -1.87 -18.12 -9.51
CA ALA A 271 -1.24 -19.18 -8.73
C ALA A 271 -1.49 -19.00 -7.23
N ALA A 272 -1.50 -17.75 -6.76
CA ALA A 272 -1.91 -17.38 -5.41
C ALA A 272 -2.55 -15.98 -5.41
N VAL A 273 -3.50 -15.75 -4.51
CA VAL A 273 -4.14 -14.45 -4.29
C VAL A 273 -3.98 -14.06 -2.83
N ILE A 274 -3.38 -12.90 -2.58
CA ILE A 274 -3.15 -12.34 -1.24
C ILE A 274 -4.27 -11.35 -0.94
N TYR A 275 -4.99 -11.58 0.16
CA TYR A 275 -5.96 -10.68 0.74
C TYR A 275 -5.37 -10.05 2.01
N PHE A 276 -5.33 -8.72 2.04
CA PHE A 276 -4.83 -7.94 3.18
C PHE A 276 -6.01 -7.58 4.07
N LEU A 277 -6.08 -8.17 5.26
CA LEU A 277 -7.18 -7.98 6.21
C LEU A 277 -6.70 -7.24 7.47
N ALA A 278 -7.50 -6.33 7.99
CA ALA A 278 -7.15 -5.51 9.16
C ALA A 278 -8.26 -5.50 10.21
N PRO A 279 -7.96 -5.46 11.52
CA PRO A 279 -8.96 -5.28 12.56
C PRO A 279 -9.37 -3.80 12.63
N LEU A 280 -10.23 -3.32 11.71
CA LEU A 280 -10.49 -1.89 11.56
C LEU A 280 -11.04 -1.26 12.84
N ASP A 281 -11.93 -1.92 13.57
CA ASP A 281 -12.46 -1.39 14.84
C ASP A 281 -11.34 -1.11 15.85
N ALA A 282 -10.36 -2.01 15.97
CA ALA A 282 -9.22 -1.85 16.86
C ALA A 282 -8.26 -0.76 16.39
N ILE A 283 -8.12 -0.58 15.08
CA ILE A 283 -7.32 0.49 14.46
C ILE A 283 -7.99 1.85 14.68
N LEU A 284 -9.29 1.96 14.39
CA LEU A 284 -10.07 3.19 14.57
C LEU A 284 -10.13 3.61 16.04
N THR A 285 -10.20 2.65 16.97
CA THR A 285 -10.14 2.93 18.42
C THR A 285 -8.82 3.59 18.83
N ARG A 286 -7.69 3.21 18.20
CA ARG A 286 -6.34 3.68 18.58
C ARG A 286 -5.90 4.94 17.83
N TRP A 287 -6.19 5.01 16.54
CA TRP A 287 -5.73 6.08 15.64
C TRP A 287 -6.85 7.00 15.15
N GLY A 288 -8.07 6.85 15.68
CA GLY A 288 -9.25 7.58 15.24
C GLY A 288 -9.57 7.31 13.77
N ASN A 289 -10.30 8.23 13.14
CA ASN A 289 -10.66 8.13 11.72
C ASN A 289 -9.43 8.09 10.79
N ARG A 290 -8.30 8.69 11.19
CA ARG A 290 -7.04 8.59 10.44
C ARG A 290 -6.47 7.18 10.41
N GLY A 291 -6.87 6.33 11.37
CA GLY A 291 -6.63 4.88 11.35
C GLY A 291 -7.06 4.22 10.03
N TYR A 292 -8.16 4.68 9.43
CA TYR A 292 -8.62 4.16 8.13
C TYR A 292 -7.63 4.47 7.00
N ARG A 293 -7.01 5.65 7.02
CA ARG A 293 -6.00 6.06 6.03
C ARG A 293 -4.78 5.15 6.10
N ILE A 294 -4.21 4.97 7.31
CA ILE A 294 -2.98 4.17 7.49
C ILE A 294 -3.21 2.68 7.22
N ALA A 295 -4.40 2.14 7.50
CA ALA A 295 -4.73 0.76 7.16
C ALA A 295 -4.71 0.53 5.64
N ASN A 296 -5.35 1.42 4.86
CA ASN A 296 -5.35 1.33 3.40
C ASN A 296 -3.96 1.63 2.80
N LEU A 297 -3.22 2.59 3.38
CA LEU A 297 -1.87 2.95 2.96
C LEU A 297 -0.91 1.78 3.11
N GLU A 298 -0.90 1.15 4.29
CA GLU A 298 -0.06 -0.01 4.53
C GLU A 298 -0.45 -1.19 3.63
N ALA A 299 -1.75 -1.47 3.47
CA ALA A 299 -2.21 -2.53 2.57
C ALA A 299 -1.74 -2.30 1.12
N GLY A 300 -1.85 -1.07 0.61
CA GLY A 300 -1.36 -0.68 -0.71
C GLY A 300 0.15 -0.81 -0.84
N TYR A 301 0.90 -0.42 0.20
CA TYR A 301 2.35 -0.55 0.26
C TYR A 301 2.81 -2.02 0.28
N CYS A 302 2.23 -2.85 1.13
CA CYS A 302 2.47 -4.29 1.18
C CYS A 302 2.16 -4.95 -0.18
N GLY A 303 1.03 -4.58 -0.79
CA GLY A 303 0.66 -5.01 -2.13
C GLY A 303 1.68 -4.58 -3.20
N GLY A 304 2.14 -3.33 -3.15
CA GLY A 304 3.19 -2.81 -4.03
C GLY A 304 4.53 -3.54 -3.87
N ARG A 305 4.90 -3.93 -2.66
CA ARG A 305 6.09 -4.74 -2.38
C ARG A 305 5.97 -6.18 -2.89
N ALA A 306 4.79 -6.80 -2.78
CA ALA A 306 4.51 -8.09 -3.41
C ALA A 306 4.65 -7.99 -4.94
N TYR A 307 4.17 -6.88 -5.50
CA TYR A 307 4.22 -6.58 -6.93
C TYR A 307 5.67 -6.44 -7.45
N LEU A 308 6.49 -5.67 -6.73
CA LEU A 308 7.91 -5.51 -7.06
C LEU A 308 8.65 -6.85 -6.95
N ALA A 309 8.41 -7.62 -5.88
CA ALA A 309 9.01 -8.93 -5.70
C ALA A 309 8.60 -9.93 -6.80
N ALA A 310 7.36 -9.90 -7.27
CA ALA A 310 6.89 -10.73 -8.37
C ALA A 310 7.65 -10.42 -9.67
N TYR A 311 7.69 -9.14 -10.04
CA TYR A 311 8.33 -8.71 -11.28
C TYR A 311 9.85 -8.85 -11.25
N ALA A 312 10.47 -8.67 -10.08
CA ALA A 312 11.90 -8.93 -9.91
C ALA A 312 12.23 -10.40 -10.17
N GLN A 313 11.36 -11.31 -9.70
CA GLN A 313 11.52 -12.76 -9.86
C GLN A 313 11.09 -13.30 -11.23
N GLY A 314 10.44 -12.46 -12.06
CA GLY A 314 10.09 -12.81 -13.43
C GLY A 314 8.67 -13.32 -13.64
N PHE A 315 7.80 -13.25 -12.63
CA PHE A 315 6.37 -13.54 -12.77
C PHE A 315 5.51 -12.29 -12.59
N GLY A 316 4.20 -12.44 -12.80
CA GLY A 316 3.24 -11.34 -12.85
C GLY A 316 2.51 -11.11 -11.52
N ALA A 317 2.03 -9.89 -11.36
CA ALA A 317 1.07 -9.51 -10.32
C ALA A 317 -0.04 -8.63 -10.90
N SER A 318 -1.17 -8.56 -10.20
CA SER A 318 -2.25 -7.60 -10.44
C SER A 318 -2.98 -7.27 -9.14
N GLY A 319 -3.21 -5.98 -8.89
CA GLY A 319 -4.18 -5.55 -7.88
C GLY A 319 -5.59 -5.74 -8.41
N LEU A 320 -6.54 -6.08 -7.53
CA LEU A 320 -7.95 -6.27 -7.87
C LEU A 320 -8.84 -5.52 -6.86
N THR A 321 -10.15 -5.52 -7.14
CA THR A 321 -11.21 -5.13 -6.20
C THR A 321 -12.01 -6.37 -5.80
N PHE A 322 -12.79 -6.29 -4.73
CA PHE A 322 -13.38 -7.48 -4.11
C PHE A 322 -14.72 -7.20 -3.42
N TYR A 323 -15.46 -8.27 -3.10
CA TYR A 323 -16.65 -8.22 -2.23
C TYR A 323 -16.22 -8.28 -0.76
N ASP A 324 -16.16 -7.15 -0.08
CA ASP A 324 -15.59 -6.97 1.27
C ASP A 324 -16.07 -8.01 2.30
N ALA A 325 -17.40 -8.08 2.50
CA ALA A 325 -18.01 -8.95 3.50
C ALA A 325 -17.83 -10.44 3.16
N ASP A 326 -17.72 -10.77 1.87
CA ASP A 326 -17.59 -12.15 1.41
C ASP A 326 -16.17 -12.65 1.61
N VAL A 327 -15.17 -11.77 1.42
CA VAL A 327 -13.77 -12.07 1.77
C VAL A 327 -13.66 -12.36 3.26
N GLY A 328 -14.23 -11.50 4.11
CA GLY A 328 -14.24 -11.70 5.56
C GLY A 328 -14.88 -13.05 5.94
N ARG A 329 -16.10 -13.32 5.44
CA ARG A 329 -16.83 -14.57 5.67
C ARG A 329 -16.09 -15.81 5.17
N PHE A 330 -15.41 -15.72 4.03
CA PHE A 330 -14.67 -16.85 3.47
C PHE A 330 -13.53 -17.33 4.40
N PHE A 331 -12.86 -16.41 5.09
CA PHE A 331 -11.77 -16.74 6.02
C PHE A 331 -12.25 -16.92 7.48
N GLU A 332 -13.55 -16.92 7.75
CA GLU A 332 -14.09 -17.26 9.07
C GLU A 332 -13.92 -18.75 9.40
N PRO A 333 -13.74 -19.11 10.69
CA PRO A 333 -13.73 -18.24 11.87
C PRO A 333 -12.35 -17.58 12.13
N HIS A 334 -11.33 -17.84 11.32
CA HIS A 334 -9.98 -17.34 11.56
C HIS A 334 -9.91 -15.80 11.46
N ALA A 335 -10.56 -15.24 10.45
CA ALA A 335 -10.61 -13.80 10.18
C ALA A 335 -11.74 -13.04 10.89
N ARG A 336 -12.41 -13.64 11.88
CA ARG A 336 -13.48 -12.96 12.63
C ARG A 336 -12.98 -11.65 13.23
N GLY A 337 -13.69 -10.56 12.97
CA GLY A 337 -13.33 -9.21 13.43
C GLY A 337 -12.25 -8.54 12.58
N LEU A 338 -11.95 -9.07 11.39
CA LEU A 338 -11.08 -8.43 10.41
C LEU A 338 -11.87 -8.05 9.16
N ASP A 339 -11.51 -6.91 8.59
CA ASP A 339 -12.09 -6.37 7.37
C ASP A 339 -11.11 -6.51 6.21
N ALA A 340 -11.61 -6.83 5.02
CA ALA A 340 -10.81 -6.88 3.81
C ALA A 340 -10.45 -5.45 3.34
N ILE A 341 -9.15 -5.17 3.21
CA ILE A 341 -8.62 -3.84 2.87
C ILE A 341 -8.08 -3.79 1.46
N PHE A 342 -7.32 -4.79 1.02
CA PHE A 342 -6.68 -4.80 -0.30
C PHE A 342 -6.50 -6.23 -0.81
N VAL A 343 -6.26 -6.41 -2.11
CA VAL A 343 -6.01 -7.72 -2.71
C VAL A 343 -4.98 -7.64 -3.84
N THR A 344 -4.07 -8.61 -3.89
CA THR A 344 -3.07 -8.77 -4.94
C THR A 344 -3.04 -10.21 -5.43
N ALA A 345 -3.28 -10.41 -6.72
CA ALA A 345 -3.12 -11.70 -7.39
C ALA A 345 -1.69 -11.86 -7.94
N LEU A 346 -1.13 -13.07 -7.81
CA LEU A 346 0.22 -13.45 -8.23
C LEU A 346 0.16 -14.67 -9.16
N GLY A 347 0.88 -14.62 -10.28
CA GLY A 347 0.92 -15.75 -11.21
C GLY A 347 1.76 -15.52 -12.45
N ARG A 348 1.95 -16.56 -13.26
CA ARG A 348 2.66 -16.45 -14.54
C ARG A 348 1.75 -15.79 -15.58
N SER A 349 2.30 -14.90 -16.40
CA SER A 349 1.55 -14.24 -17.49
C SER A 349 1.21 -15.26 -18.58
N ALA A 350 -0.07 -15.33 -19.00
CA ALA A 350 -0.49 -16.21 -20.09
C ALA A 350 0.08 -15.82 -21.46
N ARG A 351 0.46 -14.55 -21.64
CA ARG A 351 1.21 -14.11 -22.82
C ARG A 351 2.68 -14.40 -22.57
N GLY A 352 3.18 -15.50 -23.13
CA GLY A 352 4.59 -15.84 -23.13
C GLY A 352 5.43 -14.77 -23.84
N GLY A 353 6.61 -14.47 -23.28
CA GLY A 353 7.60 -13.60 -23.90
C GLY A 353 7.44 -12.13 -23.57
N ALA A 354 8.48 -11.56 -22.94
CA ALA A 354 8.63 -10.14 -22.79
C ALA A 354 8.41 -9.43 -24.14
N ARG A 355 7.49 -8.47 -24.18
CA ARG A 355 7.72 -7.35 -25.10
C ARG A 355 8.98 -6.67 -24.59
N GLU A 356 10.06 -6.72 -25.38
CA GLU A 356 11.16 -5.78 -25.20
C GLU A 356 10.55 -4.38 -25.14
N PRO A 357 10.88 -3.58 -24.10
CA PRO A 357 10.43 -2.20 -24.09
C PRO A 357 11.02 -1.54 -25.33
N ALA A 358 10.15 -0.92 -26.15
CA ALA A 358 10.60 -0.11 -27.27
C ALA A 358 11.60 0.92 -26.74
N PRO A 359 12.75 1.13 -27.40
CA PRO A 359 13.75 2.07 -26.92
C PRO A 359 13.11 3.45 -26.78
N LEU A 360 13.23 4.04 -25.58
CA LEU A 360 12.87 5.41 -25.28
C LEU A 360 13.64 6.33 -26.24
N ARG A 361 12.98 6.76 -27.31
CA ARG A 361 13.45 7.88 -28.13
C ARG A 361 13.08 9.15 -27.38
N ILE A 362 14.00 9.63 -26.54
CA ILE A 362 13.97 11.02 -26.06
C ILE A 362 14.23 11.88 -27.30
N ARG A 363 13.26 12.72 -27.69
CA ARG A 363 13.45 13.82 -28.64
C ARG A 363 13.61 15.10 -27.87
#